data_AF-A0A0K1EDD1-F1
#
_entry.id   AF-A0A0K1EDD1-F1
#
_cell.length_a   1.000
_cell.length_b   1.000
_cell.length_c   1.000
_cell.angle_alpha   90.00
_cell.angle_beta   90.00
_cell.angle_gamma   90.00
#
_symmetry.space_group_name_H-M   'P 1'
#
loop_
_entity.id
_entity.type
_entity.pdbx_description
1 polymer ?
#
loop_
_entity_poly.entity_id
_entity_poly.type
_entity_poly.pdbx_seq_one_letter_code
_entity_poly.pdbx_strand_id
1 'polypeptide(L)'
;MRRRPLLLAVVSLPLALATAAVFVPGCGSSEELNDICGWLRDPQNCYRNLFDDVRTRCGAVFDEASAADVKNSGPVGRFVQRSTLDTCVLQDPVSGQVAGQVQFDTTPAFEQFPLTTLQVTRLDARSEPCSSIVVTSPYTFSIDFRPCTEDPTDIPPVCQDALDGAGSVSGVGRDPEAVTGGAFSIVQQEGRAIYTTTCPSGEAFRFNRLESAKCDGYERLLPRAEIDSYAGATAAPWETDTAPFDGWIRLRLTYPPYEGDLEGAEPTVIQYFNCAIPFQNPCADGLKNFFETDVDCGGPRTGESPASSGGREIRRECPRCESGQICADDSDCLAPATCVTDPASGFLRCTDPNPPASGAGGDAGGGGAGGAGGSN
;
A
#
# COMPACT_ATOMS: atom_id res chain seq x y z
N MET A 1 1.96 -15.82 46.67
CA MET A 1 2.91 -16.35 45.65
C MET A 1 2.15 -16.63 44.37
N ARG A 2 2.03 -15.65 43.47
CA ARG A 2 1.38 -15.79 42.16
C ARG A 2 2.47 -15.75 41.10
N ARG A 3 2.68 -16.87 40.41
CA ARG A 3 3.63 -17.00 39.29
C ARG A 3 2.99 -16.38 38.05
N ARG A 4 3.62 -15.35 37.49
CA ARG A 4 3.32 -14.83 36.15
C ARG A 4 4.03 -15.72 35.11
N PRO A 5 3.37 -16.15 34.03
CA PRO A 5 4.07 -16.75 32.91
C PRO A 5 4.75 -15.64 32.10
N LEU A 6 6.04 -15.83 31.84
CA LEU A 6 6.82 -15.03 30.89
C LEU A 6 6.41 -15.50 29.48
N LEU A 7 5.82 -14.62 28.67
CA LEU A 7 5.67 -14.83 27.23
C LEU A 7 7.01 -14.49 26.58
N LEU A 8 7.69 -15.49 26.04
CA LEU A 8 8.83 -15.29 25.14
C LEU A 8 8.30 -14.75 23.81
N ALA A 9 8.67 -13.52 23.47
CA ALA A 9 8.57 -13.01 22.11
C ALA A 9 9.65 -13.69 21.25
N VAL A 10 9.22 -14.52 20.30
CA VAL A 10 10.09 -15.03 19.25
C VAL A 10 10.25 -13.91 18.22
N VAL A 11 11.38 -13.20 18.30
CA VAL A 11 11.80 -12.27 17.26
C VAL A 11 12.26 -13.11 16.08
N SER A 12 11.36 -13.33 15.11
CA SER A 12 11.70 -13.86 13.80
C SER A 12 12.47 -12.78 13.02
N LEU A 13 13.79 -12.92 12.97
CA LEU A 13 14.62 -12.18 12.01
C LEU A 13 14.14 -12.48 10.59
N PRO A 14 14.00 -11.49 9.70
CA PRO A 14 13.95 -11.79 8.28
C PRO A 14 15.31 -12.37 7.91
N LEU A 15 15.34 -13.66 7.57
CA LEU A 15 16.44 -14.20 6.78
C LEU A 15 16.45 -13.43 5.47
N ALA A 16 17.35 -12.45 5.36
CA ALA A 16 17.90 -12.08 4.07
C ALA A 16 18.54 -13.36 3.51
N LEU A 17 17.77 -14.10 2.70
CA LEU A 17 18.30 -15.10 1.80
C LEU A 17 19.19 -14.36 0.81
N ALA A 18 20.42 -14.10 1.23
CA ALA A 18 21.53 -13.95 0.31
C ALA A 18 21.65 -15.31 -0.38
N THR A 19 20.95 -15.47 -1.51
CA THR A 19 21.23 -16.52 -2.46
C THR A 19 22.70 -16.36 -2.84
N ALA A 20 23.54 -17.20 -2.23
CA ALA A 20 24.89 -17.40 -2.71
C ALA A 20 24.73 -18.00 -4.11
N ALA A 21 24.76 -17.13 -5.13
CA ALA A 21 24.94 -17.54 -6.50
C ALA A 21 26.21 -18.38 -6.53
N VAL A 22 26.05 -19.68 -6.71
CA VAL A 22 27.15 -20.57 -7.02
C VAL A 22 27.61 -20.16 -8.42
N PHE A 23 28.51 -19.18 -8.48
CA PHE A 23 29.24 -18.84 -9.68
C PHE A 23 30.17 -20.00 -9.99
N VAL A 24 29.66 -21.00 -10.72
CA VAL A 24 30.52 -21.91 -11.48
C VAL A 24 31.21 -21.03 -12.52
N PRO A 25 32.55 -20.87 -12.52
CA PRO A 25 33.25 -20.11 -13.54
C PRO A 25 33.30 -20.97 -14.81
N GLY A 26 32.15 -21.14 -15.45
CA GLY A 26 32.07 -21.58 -16.82
C GLY A 26 32.42 -20.40 -17.71
N CYS A 27 33.50 -20.51 -18.48
CA CYS A 27 33.76 -19.68 -19.64
C CYS A 27 32.65 -19.90 -20.67
N GLY A 28 31.46 -19.36 -20.43
CA GLY A 28 30.36 -19.30 -21.38
C GLY A 28 30.68 -18.24 -22.41
N SER A 29 30.76 -18.66 -23.67
CA SER A 29 30.77 -17.84 -24.86
C SER A 29 29.76 -16.68 -24.75
N SER A 30 30.25 -15.46 -24.96
CA SER A 30 29.51 -14.22 -25.23
C SER A 30 28.28 -13.90 -24.37
N GLU A 31 28.26 -12.65 -23.91
CA GLU A 31 27.06 -11.96 -23.46
C GLU A 31 26.02 -11.83 -24.59
N GLU A 32 25.48 -12.94 -25.08
CA GLU A 32 24.47 -12.91 -26.13
C GLU A 32 23.16 -12.39 -25.54
N LEU A 33 22.71 -11.27 -26.11
CA LEU A 33 21.40 -10.73 -25.86
C LEU A 33 20.37 -11.62 -26.57
N ASN A 34 19.32 -11.99 -25.86
CA ASN A 34 18.18 -12.70 -26.41
C ASN A 34 17.31 -11.73 -27.24
N ASP A 35 16.61 -12.27 -28.24
CA ASP A 35 15.65 -11.52 -29.04
C ASP A 35 14.37 -11.22 -28.22
N ILE A 36 14.27 -9.97 -27.77
CA ILE A 36 13.12 -9.47 -27.00
C ILE A 36 11.81 -9.52 -27.80
N CYS A 37 11.86 -9.31 -29.11
CA CYS A 37 10.66 -9.31 -29.96
C CYS A 37 10.11 -10.73 -30.08
N GLY A 38 11.00 -11.70 -30.36
CA GLY A 38 10.66 -13.12 -30.39
C GLY A 38 10.14 -13.62 -29.04
N TRP A 39 10.80 -13.24 -27.94
CA TRP A 39 10.39 -13.65 -26.60
C TRP A 39 9.00 -13.14 -26.22
N LEU A 40 8.66 -11.87 -26.50
CA LEU A 40 7.32 -11.32 -26.21
C LEU A 40 6.21 -11.93 -27.08
N ARG A 41 6.55 -12.30 -28.33
CA ARG A 41 5.65 -12.99 -29.26
C ARG A 41 5.39 -14.43 -28.87
N ASP A 42 6.33 -15.07 -28.19
CA ASP A 42 6.20 -16.47 -27.79
C ASP A 42 5.03 -16.62 -26.80
N PRO A 43 3.94 -17.33 -27.18
CA PRO A 43 2.81 -17.53 -26.28
C PRO A 43 3.17 -18.42 -25.09
N GLN A 44 4.33 -19.10 -25.09
CA GLN A 44 4.78 -20.00 -24.03
C GLN A 44 5.90 -19.40 -23.18
N ASN A 45 6.22 -18.11 -23.34
CA ASN A 45 7.19 -17.48 -22.46
C ASN A 45 6.67 -17.44 -21.01
N CYS A 46 7.61 -17.46 -20.06
CA CYS A 46 7.26 -17.50 -18.64
C CYS A 46 6.55 -16.23 -18.13
N TYR A 47 6.61 -15.11 -18.87
CA TYR A 47 5.94 -13.88 -18.48
C TYR A 47 4.44 -13.93 -18.75
N ARG A 48 4.02 -14.62 -19.82
CA ARG A 48 2.61 -14.97 -20.07
C ARG A 48 2.08 -15.96 -19.04
N ASN A 49 2.88 -16.95 -18.65
CA ASN A 49 2.47 -17.86 -17.57
C ASN A 49 2.31 -17.10 -16.24
N LEU A 50 3.20 -16.14 -15.95
CA LEU A 50 3.04 -15.26 -14.79
C LEU A 50 1.75 -14.43 -14.88
N PHE A 51 1.39 -13.90 -16.05
CA PHE A 51 0.11 -13.21 -16.25
C PHE A 51 -1.07 -14.11 -15.86
N ASP A 52 -1.03 -15.38 -16.29
CA ASP A 52 -2.06 -16.37 -15.97
C ASP A 52 -2.14 -16.66 -14.46
N ASP A 53 -1.00 -16.82 -13.78
CA ASP A 53 -0.94 -16.98 -12.33
C ASP A 53 -1.52 -15.76 -11.60
N VAL A 54 -1.13 -14.55 -12.02
CA VAL A 54 -1.58 -13.30 -11.39
C VAL A 54 -3.08 -13.12 -11.57
N ARG A 55 -3.61 -13.22 -12.80
CA ARG A 55 -5.04 -13.01 -13.05
C ARG A 55 -5.92 -14.08 -12.41
N THR A 56 -5.39 -15.29 -12.19
CA THR A 56 -6.15 -16.41 -11.64
C THR A 56 -6.23 -16.33 -10.12
N ARG A 57 -5.16 -15.88 -9.44
CA ARG A 57 -5.11 -15.97 -7.96
C ARG A 57 -5.09 -14.63 -7.25
N CYS A 58 -4.31 -13.66 -7.75
CA CYS A 58 -3.90 -12.52 -6.93
C CYS A 58 -4.13 -11.11 -7.51
N GLY A 59 -4.54 -10.98 -8.75
CA GLY A 59 -4.85 -9.69 -9.37
C GLY A 59 -6.19 -9.74 -10.09
N ALA A 60 -6.60 -8.60 -10.64
CA ALA A 60 -7.63 -8.58 -11.66
C ALA A 60 -7.18 -7.72 -12.84
N VAL A 61 -7.65 -8.07 -14.03
CA VAL A 61 -7.44 -7.27 -15.23
C VAL A 61 -8.03 -5.89 -15.01
N PHE A 62 -7.18 -4.87 -15.12
CA PHE A 62 -7.58 -3.48 -14.98
C PHE A 62 -7.75 -2.87 -16.37
N ASP A 63 -8.99 -2.49 -16.67
CA ASP A 63 -9.31 -1.66 -17.81
C ASP A 63 -9.86 -0.33 -17.29
N GLU A 64 -9.29 0.80 -17.73
CA GLU A 64 -9.74 2.14 -17.31
C GLU A 64 -11.19 2.40 -17.67
N ALA A 65 -11.67 1.87 -18.80
CA ALA A 65 -13.08 1.96 -19.18
C ALA A 65 -13.98 1.15 -18.23
N SER A 66 -13.43 0.05 -17.69
CA SER A 66 -14.07 -0.82 -16.71
C SER A 66 -13.86 -0.40 -15.26
N ALA A 67 -12.96 0.55 -14.96
CA ALA A 67 -12.75 1.06 -13.60
C ALA A 67 -13.99 1.75 -13.02
N ALA A 68 -14.91 2.19 -13.88
CA ALA A 68 -16.24 2.66 -13.50
C ALA A 68 -17.20 1.51 -13.12
N ASP A 69 -16.96 0.29 -13.62
CA ASP A 69 -17.68 -0.91 -13.21
C ASP A 69 -16.97 -1.57 -12.03
N VAL A 70 -17.54 -1.35 -10.84
CA VAL A 70 -17.06 -1.88 -9.56
C VAL A 70 -16.75 -3.39 -9.65
N LYS A 71 -17.49 -4.16 -10.46
CA LYS A 71 -17.29 -5.61 -10.64
C LYS A 71 -15.97 -5.98 -11.35
N ASN A 72 -15.46 -5.09 -12.18
CA ASN A 72 -14.23 -5.30 -12.97
C ASN A 72 -13.05 -4.49 -12.45
N SER A 73 -13.25 -3.78 -11.33
CA SER A 73 -12.15 -3.07 -10.67
C SER A 73 -11.19 -4.09 -10.04
N GLY A 74 -9.88 -3.87 -10.19
CA GLY A 74 -8.88 -4.67 -9.49
C GLY A 74 -9.06 -4.61 -7.98
N PRO A 75 -8.46 -5.55 -7.21
CA PRO A 75 -8.69 -5.66 -5.77
C PRO A 75 -8.55 -4.32 -5.06
N VAL A 76 -9.64 -3.85 -4.46
CA VAL A 76 -9.69 -2.59 -3.71
C VAL A 76 -9.60 -2.91 -2.24
N GLY A 77 -8.81 -2.15 -1.51
CA GLY A 77 -8.72 -2.26 -0.07
C GLY A 77 -8.57 -0.94 0.62
N ARG A 78 -8.48 -0.99 1.94
CA ARG A 78 -8.29 0.18 2.80
C ARG A 78 -7.33 -0.15 3.93
N PHE A 79 -6.45 0.78 4.25
CA PHE A 79 -5.65 0.70 5.47
C PHE A 79 -6.54 0.86 6.70
N VAL A 80 -6.30 0.03 7.72
CA VAL A 80 -7.08 0.07 8.97
C VAL A 80 -6.89 1.42 9.68
N GLN A 81 -5.66 1.92 9.69
CA GLN A 81 -5.31 3.21 10.29
C GLN A 81 -4.37 3.97 9.37
N ARG A 82 -4.45 5.30 9.41
CA ARG A 82 -3.53 6.16 8.68
C ARG A 82 -2.13 6.11 9.28
N SER A 83 -2.02 6.04 10.61
CA SER A 83 -0.74 6.01 11.34
C SER A 83 0.06 4.74 11.10
N THR A 84 -0.56 3.66 10.62
CA THR A 84 0.09 2.37 10.35
C THR A 84 -0.30 1.88 8.96
N LEU A 85 0.56 2.14 7.98
CA LEU A 85 0.41 1.69 6.59
C LEU A 85 0.97 0.27 6.39
N ASP A 86 0.77 -0.61 7.37
CA ASP A 86 1.34 -1.96 7.41
C ASP A 86 0.41 -3.00 6.77
N THR A 87 -0.90 -2.87 6.98
CA THR A 87 -1.89 -3.82 6.48
C THR A 87 -3.04 -3.09 5.78
N CYS A 88 -3.22 -3.42 4.50
CA CYS A 88 -4.38 -3.01 3.72
C CYS A 88 -5.32 -4.20 3.59
N VAL A 89 -6.55 -4.06 4.09
CA VAL A 89 -7.59 -5.10 3.99
C VAL A 89 -8.29 -4.96 2.65
N LEU A 90 -8.22 -6.02 1.83
CA LEU A 90 -8.88 -6.09 0.53
C LEU A 90 -10.33 -6.52 0.71
N GLN A 91 -11.23 -5.91 -0.06
CA GLN A 91 -12.65 -6.24 -0.06
C GLN A 91 -13.07 -6.68 -1.46
N ASP A 92 -13.95 -7.67 -1.51
CA ASP A 92 -14.66 -8.01 -2.74
C ASP A 92 -15.58 -6.84 -3.09
N PRO A 93 -15.46 -6.25 -4.29
CA PRO A 93 -16.14 -5.01 -4.62
C PRO A 93 -17.66 -5.18 -4.76
N VAL A 94 -18.16 -6.41 -4.90
CA VAL A 94 -19.60 -6.70 -5.08
C VAL A 94 -20.28 -7.00 -3.74
N SER A 95 -19.70 -7.86 -2.93
CA SER A 95 -20.24 -8.35 -1.66
C SER A 95 -19.79 -7.52 -0.46
N GLY A 96 -18.69 -6.77 -0.58
CA GLY A 96 -18.05 -6.04 0.51
C GLY A 96 -17.37 -6.92 1.55
N GLN A 97 -17.33 -8.25 1.34
CA GLN A 97 -16.65 -9.18 2.24
C GLN A 97 -15.13 -9.04 2.11
N VAL A 98 -14.40 -9.45 3.14
CA VAL A 98 -12.94 -9.47 3.11
C VAL A 98 -12.47 -10.51 2.10
N ALA A 99 -11.75 -10.08 1.07
CA ALA A 99 -11.18 -10.94 0.03
C ALA A 99 -9.70 -11.29 0.30
N GLY A 100 -9.09 -10.65 1.31
CA GLY A 100 -7.71 -10.88 1.72
C GLY A 100 -7.06 -9.62 2.26
N GLN A 101 -5.73 -9.58 2.25
CA GLN A 101 -4.98 -8.43 2.70
C GLN A 101 -3.63 -8.29 1.97
N VAL A 102 -3.12 -7.06 1.93
CA VAL A 102 -1.77 -6.74 1.51
C VAL A 102 -0.99 -6.31 2.74
N GLN A 103 0.03 -7.08 3.08
CA GLN A 103 0.95 -6.77 4.17
C GLN A 103 2.21 -6.13 3.60
N PHE A 104 2.60 -4.99 4.16
CA PHE A 104 3.81 -4.26 3.79
C PHE A 104 4.94 -4.69 4.71
N ASP A 105 6.00 -5.25 4.12
CA ASP A 105 7.15 -5.77 4.89
C ASP A 105 7.90 -4.64 5.58
N THR A 106 7.89 -3.46 4.99
CA THR A 106 8.32 -2.20 5.59
C THR A 106 7.17 -1.21 5.49
N THR A 107 6.66 -0.77 6.64
CA THR A 107 5.61 0.25 6.70
C THR A 107 6.08 1.53 6.00
N PRO A 108 5.41 1.98 4.92
CA PRO A 108 5.76 3.22 4.25
C PRO A 108 5.60 4.41 5.19
N ALA A 109 6.62 5.27 5.26
CA ALA A 109 6.53 6.53 5.98
C ALA A 109 5.91 7.61 5.07
N PHE A 110 5.17 8.57 5.64
CA PHE A 110 4.49 9.60 4.85
C PHE A 110 5.46 10.50 4.07
N GLU A 111 6.68 10.68 4.57
CA GLU A 111 7.75 11.46 3.95
C GLU A 111 8.35 10.77 2.72
N GLN A 112 8.07 9.47 2.53
CA GLN A 112 8.54 8.69 1.38
C GLN A 112 7.62 8.79 0.17
N PHE A 113 6.46 9.46 0.27
CA PHE A 113 5.54 9.60 -0.85
C PHE A 113 6.02 10.69 -1.84
N PRO A 114 5.89 10.46 -3.16
CA PRO A 114 5.43 9.22 -3.80
C PRO A 114 6.47 8.09 -3.68
N LEU A 115 5.99 6.89 -3.37
CA LEU A 115 6.83 5.71 -3.18
C LEU A 115 7.50 5.31 -4.51
N THR A 116 8.81 5.08 -4.45
CA THR A 116 9.60 4.57 -5.59
C THR A 116 9.92 3.10 -5.47
N THR A 117 9.84 2.54 -4.26
CA THR A 117 10.09 1.14 -3.96
C THR A 117 8.96 0.57 -3.10
N LEU A 118 8.72 -0.73 -3.20
CA LEU A 118 7.65 -1.39 -2.50
C LEU A 118 8.03 -2.85 -2.23
N GLN A 119 7.74 -3.35 -1.03
CA GLN A 119 7.83 -4.77 -0.73
C GLN A 119 6.61 -5.20 0.05
N VAL A 120 5.83 -6.12 -0.52
CA VAL A 120 4.57 -6.58 0.08
C VAL A 120 4.36 -8.08 -0.09
N THR A 121 3.63 -8.66 0.84
CA THR A 121 3.05 -10.00 0.74
C THR A 121 1.53 -9.87 0.64
N ARG A 122 0.94 -10.51 -0.38
CA ARG A 122 -0.51 -10.63 -0.51
C ARG A 122 -0.97 -11.93 0.15
N LEU A 123 -1.95 -11.77 1.03
CA LEU A 123 -2.58 -12.85 1.77
C LEU A 123 -4.03 -13.00 1.28
N ASP A 124 -4.54 -14.23 1.22
CA ASP A 124 -5.93 -14.51 0.87
C ASP A 124 -6.90 -14.24 2.03
N ALA A 125 -8.19 -14.56 1.85
CA ALA A 125 -9.22 -14.35 2.87
C ALA A 125 -8.99 -15.17 4.17
N ARG A 126 -8.16 -16.21 4.12
CA ARG A 126 -7.75 -17.02 5.29
C ARG A 126 -6.40 -16.61 5.87
N SER A 127 -5.85 -15.49 5.39
CA SER A 127 -4.52 -14.98 5.76
C SER A 127 -3.36 -15.89 5.33
N GLU A 128 -3.53 -16.67 4.26
CA GLU A 128 -2.45 -17.46 3.68
C GLU A 128 -1.73 -16.70 2.57
N PRO A 129 -0.39 -16.72 2.50
CA PRO A 129 0.36 -16.03 1.46
C PRO A 129 0.10 -16.61 0.07
N CYS A 130 -0.47 -15.77 -0.81
CA CYS A 130 -0.70 -16.11 -2.21
C CYS A 130 0.48 -15.68 -3.08
N SER A 131 1.11 -14.54 -2.77
CA SER A 131 2.31 -14.06 -3.46
C SER A 131 3.07 -13.02 -2.64
N SER A 132 4.33 -12.79 -2.99
CA SER A 132 5.16 -11.70 -2.46
C SER A 132 5.83 -10.97 -3.60
N ILE A 133 5.85 -9.64 -3.56
CA ILE A 133 6.45 -8.81 -4.60
C ILE A 133 7.40 -7.78 -3.99
N VAL A 134 8.54 -7.62 -4.64
CA VAL A 134 9.53 -6.57 -4.38
C VAL A 134 9.65 -5.74 -5.65
N VAL A 135 9.47 -4.43 -5.56
CA VAL A 135 9.65 -3.47 -6.64
C VAL A 135 10.67 -2.45 -6.19
N THR A 136 11.72 -2.27 -6.98
CA THR A 136 12.76 -1.26 -6.73
C THR A 136 12.83 -0.20 -7.84
N SER A 137 12.34 -0.55 -9.02
CA SER A 137 12.09 0.38 -10.13
C SER A 137 11.07 -0.25 -11.09
N PRO A 138 10.54 0.51 -12.08
CA PRO A 138 9.61 -0.02 -13.06
C PRO A 138 10.10 -1.27 -13.81
N TYR A 139 11.42 -1.39 -14.03
CA TYR A 139 12.05 -2.52 -14.72
C TYR A 139 12.95 -3.33 -13.78
N THR A 140 12.74 -3.26 -12.46
CA THR A 140 13.45 -4.08 -11.48
C THR A 140 12.48 -4.49 -10.38
N PHE A 141 11.90 -5.67 -10.55
CA PHE A 141 10.96 -6.26 -9.61
C PHE A 141 11.09 -7.77 -9.58
N SER A 142 10.67 -8.37 -8.47
CA SER A 142 10.56 -9.82 -8.32
C SER A 142 9.20 -10.13 -7.73
N ILE A 143 8.54 -11.15 -8.25
CA ILE A 143 7.28 -11.66 -7.74
C ILE A 143 7.41 -13.16 -7.54
N ASP A 144 7.09 -13.61 -6.35
CA ASP A 144 7.06 -15.02 -5.98
C ASP A 144 5.60 -15.42 -5.75
N PHE A 145 5.11 -16.33 -6.58
CA PHE A 145 3.77 -16.90 -6.45
C PHE A 145 3.85 -18.23 -5.74
N ARG A 146 3.06 -18.39 -4.69
CA ARG A 146 2.90 -19.71 -4.10
C ARG A 146 1.93 -20.49 -4.97
N PRO A 147 2.22 -21.74 -5.32
CA PRO A 147 1.23 -22.60 -5.95
C PRO A 147 0.09 -22.86 -4.97
N CYS A 148 -1.04 -23.26 -5.50
CA CYS A 148 -2.16 -23.73 -4.71
C CYS A 148 -1.83 -25.11 -4.14
N THR A 149 -1.83 -25.27 -2.82
CA THR A 149 -1.89 -26.59 -2.20
C THR A 149 -3.37 -26.88 -1.98
N GLU A 150 -4.02 -27.54 -2.93
CA GLU A 150 -5.36 -28.06 -2.68
C GLU A 150 -5.24 -29.19 -1.66
N ASP A 151 -5.80 -28.99 -0.46
CA ASP A 151 -6.29 -30.13 0.30
C ASP A 151 -7.66 -30.48 -0.30
N PRO A 152 -7.84 -31.66 -0.92
CA PRO A 152 -9.10 -32.07 -1.52
C PRO A 152 -10.26 -32.21 -0.52
N THR A 153 -9.97 -32.05 0.79
CA THR A 153 -10.98 -32.05 1.86
C THR A 153 -11.49 -30.66 2.24
N ASP A 154 -10.89 -29.59 1.74
CA ASP A 154 -11.35 -28.23 1.99
C ASP A 154 -12.64 -27.92 1.22
N ILE A 155 -13.66 -27.44 1.92
CA ILE A 155 -14.96 -27.06 1.34
C ILE A 155 -15.28 -25.62 1.77
N PRO A 156 -15.24 -24.63 0.85
CA PRO A 156 -14.82 -24.72 -0.55
C PRO A 156 -13.29 -24.89 -0.70
N PRO A 157 -12.80 -25.40 -1.85
CA PRO A 157 -11.38 -25.54 -2.12
C PRO A 157 -10.64 -24.20 -2.02
N VAL A 158 -9.41 -24.26 -1.49
CA VAL A 158 -8.46 -23.18 -1.15
C VAL A 158 -8.26 -22.14 -2.27
N CYS A 159 -8.48 -22.53 -3.53
CA CYS A 159 -8.20 -21.70 -4.71
C CYS A 159 -9.43 -21.03 -5.30
N GLN A 160 -10.59 -21.21 -4.68
CA GLN A 160 -11.84 -20.61 -5.10
C GLN A 160 -12.00 -19.15 -4.64
N ASP A 161 -11.12 -18.67 -3.76
CA ASP A 161 -11.19 -17.32 -3.17
C ASP A 161 -10.80 -16.18 -4.12
N ALA A 162 -10.35 -16.48 -5.35
CA ALA A 162 -10.11 -15.46 -6.35
C ALA A 162 -11.43 -15.05 -7.03
N LEU A 163 -12.23 -14.26 -6.30
CA LEU A 163 -13.41 -13.53 -6.78
C LEU A 163 -14.31 -14.39 -7.67
N ASP A 164 -15.39 -14.96 -7.13
CA ASP A 164 -16.42 -15.74 -7.83
C ASP A 164 -17.13 -14.95 -8.96
N GLY A 165 -16.37 -14.58 -9.98
CA GLY A 165 -16.74 -13.61 -10.99
C GLY A 165 -17.12 -14.36 -12.24
N ALA A 166 -18.39 -14.75 -12.34
CA ALA A 166 -19.06 -15.06 -13.62
C ALA A 166 -18.99 -13.91 -14.67
N GLY A 167 -18.06 -12.96 -14.52
CA GLY A 167 -17.78 -11.83 -15.41
C GLY A 167 -16.29 -11.62 -15.72
N SER A 168 -15.38 -12.56 -15.42
CA SER A 168 -14.01 -12.47 -15.96
C SER A 168 -14.08 -12.55 -17.49
N VAL A 169 -13.69 -11.46 -18.15
CA VAL A 169 -13.89 -11.19 -19.59
C VAL A 169 -12.96 -12.04 -20.47
N SER A 170 -12.04 -12.80 -19.88
CA SER A 170 -11.14 -13.71 -20.62
C SER A 170 -11.64 -15.14 -20.47
N GLY A 171 -12.18 -15.71 -21.55
CA GLY A 171 -12.71 -17.07 -21.63
C GLY A 171 -11.67 -18.19 -21.48
N VAL A 172 -10.65 -18.01 -20.65
CA VAL A 172 -9.63 -19.04 -20.36
C VAL A 172 -10.00 -19.69 -19.04
N GLY A 173 -10.21 -21.00 -19.10
CA GLY A 173 -10.73 -21.85 -18.04
C GLY A 173 -10.06 -21.63 -16.68
N ARG A 174 -10.92 -21.54 -15.66
CA ARG A 174 -10.62 -21.47 -14.24
C ARG A 174 -10.11 -22.80 -13.72
N ASP A 175 -9.01 -23.29 -14.27
CA ASP A 175 -8.37 -24.47 -13.72
C ASP A 175 -7.44 -24.01 -12.58
N PRO A 176 -7.78 -24.21 -11.30
CA PRO A 176 -6.87 -23.90 -10.19
C PRO A 176 -5.57 -24.72 -10.26
N GLU A 177 -5.55 -25.84 -11.00
CA GLU A 177 -4.33 -26.58 -11.31
C GLU A 177 -3.41 -25.84 -12.32
N ALA A 178 -3.89 -24.75 -12.94
CA ALA A 178 -3.10 -23.94 -13.88
C ALA A 178 -2.12 -22.97 -13.20
N VAL A 179 -2.23 -22.75 -11.88
CA VAL A 179 -1.28 -21.88 -11.17
C VAL A 179 0.06 -22.62 -11.01
N THR A 180 1.03 -22.27 -11.84
CA THR A 180 2.35 -22.91 -11.81
C THR A 180 3.15 -22.45 -10.59
N GLY A 181 3.06 -21.16 -10.28
CA GLY A 181 3.79 -20.54 -9.19
C GLY A 181 5.30 -20.43 -9.42
N GLY A 182 6.00 -20.07 -8.34
CA GLY A 182 7.44 -19.83 -8.30
C GLY A 182 7.82 -18.36 -8.49
N ALA A 183 9.13 -18.13 -8.53
CA ALA A 183 9.71 -16.80 -8.54
C ALA A 183 10.02 -16.33 -9.96
N PHE A 184 9.38 -15.24 -10.37
CA PHE A 184 9.72 -14.47 -11.55
C PHE A 184 10.44 -13.20 -11.13
N SER A 185 11.52 -12.84 -11.82
CA SER A 185 12.20 -11.56 -11.54
C SER A 185 12.71 -10.90 -12.79
N ILE A 186 12.83 -9.58 -12.71
CA ILE A 186 13.46 -8.72 -13.68
C ILE A 186 14.44 -7.84 -12.95
N VAL A 187 15.67 -7.79 -13.43
CA VAL A 187 16.71 -6.93 -12.88
C VAL A 187 17.32 -6.09 -13.99
N GLN A 188 17.13 -4.77 -13.92
CA GLN A 188 17.82 -3.85 -14.81
C GLN A 188 19.25 -3.63 -14.31
N GLN A 189 20.23 -3.76 -15.20
CA GLN A 189 21.61 -3.46 -14.89
C GLN A 189 21.81 -1.95 -14.77
N GLU A 190 22.42 -1.51 -13.68
CA GLU A 190 22.67 -0.09 -13.40
C GLU A 190 23.45 0.59 -14.54
N GLY A 191 23.00 1.79 -14.93
CA GLY A 191 23.61 2.58 -15.99
C GLY A 191 23.47 1.99 -17.40
N ARG A 192 22.70 0.90 -17.58
CA ARG A 192 22.49 0.24 -18.86
C ARG A 192 21.01 0.02 -19.15
N ALA A 193 20.69 -0.09 -20.44
CA ALA A 193 19.37 -0.50 -20.90
C ALA A 193 19.24 -2.03 -21.00
N ILE A 194 20.04 -2.78 -20.23
CA ILE A 194 20.02 -4.24 -20.24
C ILE A 194 19.24 -4.70 -19.01
N TYR A 195 18.29 -5.61 -19.18
CA TYR A 195 17.65 -6.27 -18.05
C TYR A 195 17.72 -7.78 -18.21
N THR A 196 17.74 -8.47 -17.07
CA THR A 196 17.72 -9.92 -16.99
C THR A 196 16.38 -10.36 -16.42
N THR A 197 15.64 -11.14 -17.18
CA THR A 197 14.42 -11.82 -16.73
C THR A 197 14.79 -13.21 -16.27
N THR A 198 14.41 -13.59 -15.05
CA THR A 198 14.55 -14.96 -14.54
C THR A 198 13.15 -15.55 -14.36
N CYS A 199 12.91 -16.69 -15.00
CA CYS A 199 11.65 -17.41 -14.93
C CYS A 199 11.59 -18.32 -13.69
N PRO A 200 10.38 -18.76 -13.28
CA PRO A 200 10.20 -19.74 -12.20
C PRO A 200 10.97 -21.04 -12.37
N SER A 201 11.24 -21.45 -13.62
CA SER A 201 12.06 -22.63 -13.96
C SER A 201 13.56 -22.46 -13.64
N GLY A 202 14.00 -21.24 -13.32
CA GLY A 202 15.42 -20.88 -13.18
C GLY A 202 16.11 -20.47 -14.48
N GLU A 203 15.41 -20.55 -15.62
CA GLU A 203 15.92 -20.02 -16.89
C GLU A 203 16.02 -18.50 -16.84
N ALA A 204 17.13 -17.95 -17.37
CA ALA A 204 17.39 -16.53 -17.38
C ALA A 204 17.63 -16.02 -18.81
N PHE A 205 16.98 -14.92 -19.14
CA PHE A 205 17.07 -14.25 -20.44
C PHE A 205 17.60 -12.83 -20.25
N ARG A 206 18.54 -12.40 -21.10
CA ARG A 206 19.12 -11.05 -21.07
C ARG A 206 18.66 -10.29 -22.29
N PHE A 207 18.05 -9.13 -22.08
CA PHE A 207 17.53 -8.31 -23.17
C PHE A 207 18.14 -6.92 -23.14
N ASN A 208 18.38 -6.34 -24.31
CA ASN A 208 18.60 -4.90 -24.43
C ASN A 208 17.25 -4.23 -24.71
N ARG A 209 16.77 -3.45 -23.74
CA ARG A 209 15.51 -2.73 -23.79
C ARG A 209 15.37 -1.86 -25.04
N LEU A 210 16.46 -1.27 -25.52
CA LEU A 210 16.43 -0.42 -26.73
C LEU A 210 16.13 -1.22 -28.00
N GLU A 211 16.30 -2.55 -27.98
CA GLU A 211 15.91 -3.38 -29.12
C GLU A 211 14.40 -3.56 -29.23
N SER A 212 13.63 -3.27 -28.18
CA SER A 212 12.17 -3.22 -28.28
C SER A 212 11.69 -2.17 -29.29
N ALA A 213 12.47 -1.11 -29.54
CA ALA A 213 12.17 -0.12 -30.56
C ALA A 213 12.27 -0.69 -31.99
N LYS A 214 12.91 -1.85 -32.18
CA LYS A 214 12.94 -2.57 -33.47
C LYS A 214 11.65 -3.35 -33.73
N CYS A 215 10.86 -3.61 -32.70
CA CYS A 215 9.54 -4.22 -32.82
C CYS A 215 8.49 -3.12 -32.63
N ASP A 216 7.86 -2.70 -33.72
CA ASP A 216 6.93 -1.57 -33.76
C ASP A 216 5.91 -1.57 -32.60
N GLY A 217 6.12 -0.67 -31.62
CA GLY A 217 5.25 -0.47 -30.46
C GLY A 217 5.55 -1.31 -29.21
N TYR A 218 6.56 -2.19 -29.22
CA TYR A 218 6.75 -3.16 -28.12
C TYR A 218 7.35 -2.55 -26.85
N GLU A 219 7.88 -1.33 -26.90
CA GLU A 219 8.41 -0.65 -25.71
C GLU A 219 7.36 -0.55 -24.58
N ARG A 220 6.08 -0.40 -24.95
CA ARG A 220 4.96 -0.36 -24.00
C ARG A 220 4.54 -1.74 -23.48
N LEU A 221 4.92 -2.80 -24.18
CA LEU A 221 4.58 -4.20 -23.85
C LEU A 221 5.64 -4.86 -22.99
N LEU A 222 6.72 -4.14 -22.68
CA LEU A 222 7.77 -4.65 -21.83
C LEU A 222 7.25 -4.89 -20.42
N PRO A 223 7.71 -5.97 -19.77
CA PRO A 223 7.37 -6.20 -18.38
C PRO A 223 7.68 -4.99 -17.51
N ARG A 224 6.67 -4.49 -16.80
CA ARG A 224 6.81 -3.29 -15.95
C ARG A 224 5.99 -3.45 -14.69
N ALA A 225 6.52 -2.96 -13.57
CA ALA A 225 5.80 -2.84 -12.30
C ALA A 225 5.74 -1.38 -11.86
N GLU A 226 4.55 -0.82 -11.76
CA GLU A 226 4.34 0.60 -11.46
C GLU A 226 3.73 0.78 -10.08
N ILE A 227 4.36 1.65 -9.31
CA ILE A 227 3.83 2.14 -8.05
C ILE A 227 3.23 3.52 -8.33
N ASP A 228 1.93 3.67 -8.10
CA ASP A 228 1.25 4.96 -8.05
C ASP A 228 0.78 5.19 -6.62
N SER A 229 1.22 6.28 -6.00
CA SER A 229 0.94 6.53 -4.59
C SER A 229 0.78 8.01 -4.28
N TYR A 230 -0.14 8.28 -3.37
CA TYR A 230 -0.45 9.60 -2.84
C TYR A 230 -0.76 9.46 -1.35
N ALA A 231 -0.11 10.27 -0.51
CA ALA A 231 -0.28 10.20 0.94
C ALA A 231 -1.69 10.59 1.42
N GLY A 232 -2.52 11.18 0.56
CA GLY A 232 -3.76 11.84 0.96
C GLY A 232 -3.52 13.28 1.41
N ALA A 233 -4.60 13.97 1.73
CA ALA A 233 -4.58 15.33 2.26
C ALA A 233 -5.39 15.45 3.55
N THR A 234 -5.27 16.59 4.22
CA THR A 234 -6.14 16.98 5.32
C THR A 234 -7.48 17.46 4.77
N ALA A 235 -8.57 16.87 5.24
CA ALA A 235 -9.92 17.32 4.90
C ALA A 235 -10.39 18.34 5.94
N ALA A 236 -10.86 19.51 5.50
CA ALA A 236 -11.39 20.51 6.41
C ALA A 236 -12.58 19.94 7.22
N PRO A 237 -12.83 20.40 8.46
CA PRO A 237 -13.81 19.79 9.37
C PRO A 237 -15.29 19.94 8.92
N TRP A 238 -15.57 20.78 7.93
CA TRP A 238 -16.90 20.96 7.33
C TRP A 238 -17.14 20.09 6.08
N GLU A 239 -16.12 19.42 5.53
CA GLU A 239 -16.28 18.61 4.32
C GLU A 239 -17.03 17.32 4.63
N THR A 240 -18.17 17.08 4.01
CA THR A 240 -18.95 15.84 4.24
C THR A 240 -18.38 14.67 3.45
N ASP A 241 -17.91 14.92 2.24
CA ASP A 241 -17.24 13.93 1.42
C ASP A 241 -15.73 14.04 1.63
N THR A 242 -15.16 13.00 2.27
CA THR A 242 -13.73 12.92 2.58
C THR A 242 -12.97 12.06 1.59
N ALA A 243 -13.66 11.32 0.71
CA ALA A 243 -13.04 10.45 -0.28
C ALA A 243 -12.04 11.18 -1.21
N PRO A 244 -12.26 12.45 -1.60
CA PRO A 244 -11.27 13.20 -2.40
C PRO A 244 -9.96 13.48 -1.67
N PHE A 245 -9.94 13.37 -0.33
CA PHE A 245 -8.76 13.61 0.51
C PHE A 245 -8.07 12.31 0.93
N ASP A 246 -8.68 11.15 0.68
CA ASP A 246 -8.04 9.86 0.91
C ASP A 246 -6.79 9.73 0.02
N GLY A 247 -5.74 9.13 0.59
CA GLY A 247 -4.56 8.72 -0.15
C GLY A 247 -4.74 7.36 -0.82
N TRP A 248 -3.73 6.91 -1.55
CA TRP A 248 -3.70 5.55 -2.07
C TRP A 248 -2.28 5.03 -2.26
N ILE A 249 -2.15 3.71 -2.25
CA ILE A 249 -1.01 2.99 -2.82
C ILE A 249 -1.59 1.97 -3.82
N ARG A 250 -1.11 2.05 -5.06
CA ARG A 250 -1.50 1.17 -6.16
C ARG A 250 -0.27 0.51 -6.74
N LEU A 251 -0.39 -0.78 -7.00
CA LEU A 251 0.61 -1.54 -7.74
C LEU A 251 -0.04 -2.08 -9.02
N ARG A 252 0.57 -1.76 -10.16
CA ARG A 252 0.14 -2.22 -11.48
C ARG A 252 1.26 -2.99 -12.17
N LEU A 253 0.90 -4.06 -12.87
CA LEU A 253 1.81 -4.86 -13.68
C LEU A 253 1.36 -4.79 -15.14
N THR A 254 2.30 -4.61 -16.06
CA THR A 254 2.00 -4.36 -17.48
C THR A 254 2.42 -5.54 -18.34
N TYR A 255 1.46 -6.19 -19.01
CA TYR A 255 1.67 -7.38 -19.82
C TYR A 255 1.38 -7.13 -21.30
N PRO A 256 2.00 -7.87 -22.22
CA PRO A 256 1.52 -7.96 -23.59
C PRO A 256 0.05 -8.40 -23.62
N PRO A 257 -0.74 -7.95 -24.61
CA PRO A 257 -2.09 -8.45 -24.78
C PRO A 257 -2.10 -9.97 -24.97
N TYR A 258 -3.13 -10.58 -24.40
CA TYR A 258 -3.29 -12.03 -24.40
C TYR A 258 -3.55 -12.57 -25.80
N GLU A 259 -4.38 -11.86 -26.58
CA GLU A 259 -4.80 -12.22 -27.94
C GLU A 259 -4.44 -11.12 -28.94
N GLY A 260 -4.36 -11.51 -30.22
CA GLY A 260 -4.13 -10.61 -31.35
C GLY A 260 -2.65 -10.37 -31.66
N ASP A 261 -2.44 -9.59 -32.71
CA ASP A 261 -1.09 -9.16 -33.11
C ASP A 261 -0.56 -8.12 -32.11
N LEU A 262 0.72 -8.24 -31.77
CA LEU A 262 1.38 -7.33 -30.83
C LEU A 262 1.80 -5.99 -31.48
N GLU A 263 1.79 -5.90 -32.81
CA GLU A 263 2.20 -4.68 -33.53
C GLU A 263 1.22 -3.53 -33.24
N GLY A 264 1.74 -2.46 -32.64
CA GLY A 264 0.91 -1.31 -32.23
C GLY A 264 -0.12 -1.62 -31.15
N ALA A 265 0.00 -2.76 -30.46
CA ALA A 265 -0.98 -3.15 -29.46
C ALA A 265 -0.79 -2.38 -28.15
N GLU A 266 -1.90 -2.15 -27.45
CA GLU A 266 -1.88 -1.59 -26.09
C GLU A 266 -1.64 -2.72 -25.07
N PRO A 267 -0.86 -2.45 -24.00
CA PRO A 267 -0.61 -3.46 -23.00
C PRO A 267 -1.87 -3.77 -22.18
N THR A 268 -1.96 -5.00 -21.68
CA THR A 268 -2.91 -5.35 -20.64
C THR A 268 -2.33 -4.98 -19.28
N VAL A 269 -3.01 -4.09 -18.56
CA VAL A 269 -2.61 -3.69 -17.21
C VAL A 269 -3.36 -4.55 -16.20
N ILE A 270 -2.63 -5.16 -15.27
CA ILE A 270 -3.19 -5.85 -14.11
C ILE A 270 -3.02 -4.95 -12.90
N GLN A 271 -4.11 -4.59 -12.23
CA GLN A 271 -4.03 -3.95 -10.93
C GLN A 271 -3.89 -5.05 -9.88
N TYR A 272 -2.71 -5.11 -9.27
CA TYR A 272 -2.38 -6.11 -8.27
C TYR A 272 -3.06 -5.80 -6.91
N PHE A 273 -3.10 -4.51 -6.54
CA PHE A 273 -4.01 -3.97 -5.52
C PHE A 273 -4.18 -2.45 -5.67
N ASN A 274 -5.23 -1.90 -5.05
CA ASN A 274 -5.46 -0.48 -4.85
C ASN A 274 -5.93 -0.23 -3.41
N CYS A 275 -5.02 0.25 -2.57
CA CYS A 275 -5.25 0.43 -1.15
C CYS A 275 -5.46 1.90 -0.82
N ALA A 276 -6.66 2.25 -0.37
CA ALA A 276 -6.99 3.60 0.09
C ALA A 276 -6.37 3.86 1.48
N ILE A 277 -5.68 4.98 1.60
CA ILE A 277 -5.19 5.51 2.88
C ILE A 277 -6.25 6.48 3.39
N PRO A 278 -6.83 6.28 4.60
CA PRO A 278 -7.74 7.26 5.17
C PRO A 278 -7.13 8.66 5.16
N PHE A 279 -7.92 9.68 4.82
CA PHE A 279 -7.51 11.09 4.87
C PHE A 279 -6.91 11.46 6.24
N GLN A 280 -6.11 12.52 6.27
CA GLN A 280 -5.59 13.06 7.52
C GLN A 280 -6.70 13.84 8.24
N ASN A 281 -7.12 13.36 9.41
CA ASN A 281 -8.02 14.13 10.26
C ASN A 281 -7.25 15.35 10.78
N PRO A 282 -7.72 16.59 10.56
CA PRO A 282 -7.04 17.78 11.09
C PRO A 282 -6.85 17.70 12.60
N CYS A 283 -7.85 17.16 13.31
CA CYS A 283 -7.85 17.01 14.77
C CYS A 283 -6.91 15.92 15.32
N ALA A 284 -5.98 15.42 14.51
CA ALA A 284 -5.01 14.38 14.87
C ALA A 284 -3.79 14.41 13.94
N ASP A 285 -3.48 15.58 13.37
CA ASP A 285 -2.38 15.77 12.41
C ASP A 285 -1.13 16.42 13.02
N GLY A 286 -1.18 16.79 14.30
CA GLY A 286 -0.06 17.36 15.03
C GLY A 286 0.23 18.82 14.64
N LEU A 287 -0.65 19.46 13.85
CA LEU A 287 -0.53 20.84 13.43
C LEU A 287 -1.70 21.63 13.96
N LYS A 288 -1.42 22.73 14.68
CA LYS A 288 -2.46 23.69 15.06
C LYS A 288 -3.06 24.34 13.80
N ASN A 289 -4.17 23.82 13.32
CA ASN A 289 -4.80 24.26 12.07
C ASN A 289 -6.33 24.42 12.20
N PHE A 290 -6.95 24.97 11.16
CA PHE A 290 -8.37 25.33 11.14
C PHE A 290 -8.84 26.13 12.37
N PHE A 291 -9.58 25.50 13.29
CA PHE A 291 -10.18 26.15 14.45
C PHE A 291 -9.65 25.65 15.79
N GLU A 292 -8.57 24.87 15.76
CA GLU A 292 -7.94 24.33 16.95
C GLU A 292 -7.38 25.43 17.85
N THR A 293 -7.62 25.31 19.15
CA THR A 293 -7.16 26.27 20.16
C THR A 293 -5.82 25.85 20.75
N ASP A 294 -5.52 24.55 20.79
CA ASP A 294 -4.17 23.98 20.89
C ASP A 294 -4.02 22.86 19.84
N VAL A 295 -2.81 22.33 19.65
CA VAL A 295 -2.56 21.25 18.67
C VAL A 295 -3.53 20.07 18.88
N ASP A 296 -4.23 19.67 17.81
CA ASP A 296 -5.17 18.53 17.77
C ASP A 296 -6.35 18.64 18.76
N CYS A 297 -6.66 19.84 19.28
CA CYS A 297 -7.78 20.01 20.22
C CYS A 297 -8.48 21.37 20.19
N GLY A 298 -9.71 21.35 20.71
CA GLY A 298 -10.55 22.52 20.90
C GLY A 298 -11.21 23.02 19.62
N GLY A 299 -11.79 24.21 19.71
CA GLY A 299 -12.52 24.84 18.62
C GLY A 299 -14.02 24.56 18.63
N PRO A 300 -14.73 25.08 17.61
CA PRO A 300 -16.19 25.03 17.52
C PRO A 300 -16.75 23.61 17.55
N ARG A 301 -17.94 23.46 18.11
CA ARG A 301 -18.65 22.18 18.21
C ARG A 301 -19.31 21.79 16.90
N THR A 302 -19.61 20.50 16.77
CA THR A 302 -20.45 20.02 15.67
C THR A 302 -21.78 20.80 15.65
N GLY A 303 -22.17 21.33 14.49
CA GLY A 303 -23.35 22.18 14.36
C GLY A 303 -23.07 23.69 14.36
N GLU A 304 -21.89 24.11 14.81
CA GLU A 304 -21.50 25.52 14.81
C GLU A 304 -21.02 25.96 13.42
N SER A 305 -21.19 27.24 13.10
CA SER A 305 -20.75 27.83 11.83
C SER A 305 -19.90 29.08 12.12
N PRO A 306 -18.64 28.91 12.54
CA PRO A 306 -17.75 30.04 12.82
C PRO A 306 -17.57 30.90 11.57
N ALA A 307 -17.42 32.23 11.72
CA ALA A 307 -17.30 33.13 10.57
C ALA A 307 -16.15 32.75 9.61
N SER A 308 -15.07 32.20 10.18
CA SER A 308 -13.88 31.72 9.46
C SER A 308 -14.09 30.42 8.67
N SER A 309 -15.20 29.68 8.86
CA SER A 309 -15.60 28.59 7.96
C SER A 309 -16.32 29.07 6.70
N GLY A 310 -16.47 30.39 6.53
CA GLY A 310 -17.30 30.94 5.45
C GLY A 310 -18.79 30.62 5.62
N GLY A 311 -19.24 30.42 6.87
CA GLY A 311 -20.62 30.05 7.19
C GLY A 311 -20.94 28.57 6.97
N ARG A 312 -19.93 27.71 6.79
CA ARG A 312 -20.11 26.25 6.72
C ARG A 312 -20.18 25.66 8.12
N GLU A 313 -21.11 24.74 8.30
CA GLU A 313 -21.32 24.04 9.56
C GLU A 313 -20.20 23.03 9.82
N ILE A 314 -19.66 23.00 11.04
CA ILE A 314 -18.70 22.00 11.48
C ILE A 314 -19.41 20.64 11.57
N ARG A 315 -18.84 19.65 10.88
CA ARG A 315 -19.36 18.27 10.84
C ARG A 315 -18.48 17.30 11.63
N ARG A 316 -17.21 17.64 11.83
CA ARG A 316 -16.25 16.90 12.64
C ARG A 316 -15.64 17.82 13.68
N GLU A 317 -15.90 17.50 14.94
CA GLU A 317 -15.36 18.18 16.11
C GLU A 317 -14.00 17.58 16.50
N CYS A 318 -13.05 18.43 16.86
CA CYS A 318 -11.80 17.99 17.47
C CYS A 318 -12.01 17.60 18.94
N PRO A 319 -11.16 16.70 19.47
CA PRO A 319 -11.13 16.42 20.91
C PRO A 319 -11.02 17.72 21.72
N ARG A 320 -11.59 17.73 22.92
CA ARG A 320 -11.51 18.87 23.83
C ARG A 320 -10.14 18.89 24.52
N CYS A 321 -9.58 20.07 24.70
CA CYS A 321 -8.25 20.27 25.25
C CYS A 321 -8.16 19.85 26.72
N GLU A 322 -7.14 19.09 27.06
CA GLU A 322 -6.84 18.64 28.43
C GLU A 322 -6.29 19.77 29.30
N SER A 323 -6.25 19.55 30.61
CA SER A 323 -5.68 20.52 31.56
C SER A 323 -4.23 20.85 31.20
N GLY A 324 -3.93 22.14 31.09
CA GLY A 324 -2.63 22.68 30.69
C GLY A 324 -2.56 23.11 29.22
N GLN A 325 -3.46 22.64 28.34
CA GLN A 325 -3.48 23.02 26.92
C GLN A 325 -4.13 24.40 26.71
N ILE A 326 -3.78 25.06 25.61
CA ILE A 326 -4.28 26.40 25.26
C ILE A 326 -5.77 26.31 24.88
N CYS A 327 -6.55 27.31 25.29
CA CYS A 327 -7.98 27.40 24.99
C CYS A 327 -8.37 28.85 24.63
N ALA A 328 -9.54 29.02 24.02
CA ALA A 328 -10.16 30.32 23.81
C ALA A 328 -11.33 30.54 24.78
N ASP A 329 -12.11 29.50 25.06
CA ASP A 329 -13.19 29.51 26.04
C ASP A 329 -13.37 28.16 26.75
N ASP A 330 -14.23 28.12 27.78
CA ASP A 330 -14.47 26.93 28.61
C ASP A 330 -14.95 25.72 27.79
N SER A 331 -15.58 25.94 26.64
CA SER A 331 -16.11 24.88 25.80
C SER A 331 -15.03 24.15 25.01
N ASP A 332 -13.83 24.72 24.90
CA ASP A 332 -12.65 24.07 24.33
C ASP A 332 -12.09 22.99 25.26
N CYS A 333 -12.32 23.12 26.57
CA CYS A 333 -11.71 22.28 27.58
C CYS A 333 -12.49 20.99 27.82
N LEU A 334 -11.75 19.91 28.08
CA LEU A 334 -12.32 18.64 28.52
C LEU A 334 -12.83 18.82 29.95
N ALA A 335 -14.14 18.59 30.14
CA ALA A 335 -14.75 18.70 31.46
C ALA A 335 -14.03 17.79 32.48
N PRO A 336 -13.75 18.27 33.72
CA PRO A 336 -14.29 19.48 34.35
C PRO A 336 -13.43 20.75 34.19
N ALA A 337 -12.40 20.75 33.35
CA ALA A 337 -11.52 21.90 33.21
C ALA A 337 -12.23 23.13 32.63
N THR A 338 -11.80 24.33 33.05
CA THR A 338 -12.27 25.62 32.53
C THR A 338 -11.10 26.41 31.94
N CYS A 339 -11.39 27.31 31.01
CA CYS A 339 -10.41 28.10 30.31
C CYS A 339 -10.07 29.37 31.09
N VAL A 340 -8.90 29.39 31.71
CA VAL A 340 -8.47 30.49 32.60
C VAL A 340 -7.11 31.03 32.20
N THR A 341 -6.83 32.30 32.50
CA THR A 341 -5.52 32.88 32.22
C THR A 341 -4.46 32.23 33.11
N ASP A 342 -3.49 31.56 32.51
CA ASP A 342 -2.31 31.05 33.20
C ASP A 342 -1.42 32.24 33.62
N PRO A 343 -1.21 32.47 34.93
CA PRO A 343 -0.45 33.62 35.40
C PRO A 343 1.04 33.56 35.01
N ALA A 344 1.58 32.39 34.68
CA ALA A 344 2.98 32.24 34.27
C ALA A 344 3.20 32.67 32.81
N SER A 345 2.32 32.23 31.90
CA SER A 345 2.46 32.49 30.47
C SER A 345 1.61 33.65 29.94
N GLY A 346 0.58 34.06 30.67
CA GLY A 346 -0.40 35.06 30.26
C GLY A 346 -1.41 34.58 29.21
N PHE A 347 -1.30 33.33 28.74
CA PHE A 347 -2.24 32.72 27.82
C PHE A 347 -3.40 32.04 28.55
N LEU A 348 -4.55 31.95 27.89
CA LEU A 348 -5.66 31.14 28.36
C LEU A 348 -5.31 29.66 28.23
N ARG A 349 -5.49 28.88 29.32
CA ARG A 349 -5.26 27.44 29.37
C ARG A 349 -6.39 26.73 30.11
N CYS A 350 -6.70 25.52 29.67
CA CYS A 350 -7.61 24.65 30.39
C CYS A 350 -7.01 24.30 31.75
N THR A 351 -7.76 24.51 32.82
CA THR A 351 -7.31 24.21 34.18
C THR A 351 -8.38 23.39 34.87
N ASP A 352 -8.02 22.19 35.33
CA ASP A 352 -8.90 21.40 36.18
C ASP A 352 -9.01 22.06 37.57
N PRO A 353 -10.23 22.39 38.07
CA PRO A 353 -10.42 22.93 39.41
C PRO A 353 -10.03 21.94 40.51
N ASN A 354 -9.97 20.64 40.21
CA ASN A 354 -9.55 19.58 41.11
C ASN A 354 -8.37 18.81 40.50
N PRO A 355 -7.20 19.44 40.33
CA PRO A 355 -6.06 18.71 39.78
C PRO A 355 -5.83 17.48 40.67
N PRO A 356 -5.64 16.28 40.09
CA PRO A 356 -5.29 15.11 40.89
C PRO A 356 -4.10 15.51 41.75
N ALA A 357 -4.21 15.33 43.06
CA ALA A 357 -3.23 15.82 44.04
C ALA A 357 -1.83 15.29 43.66
N SER A 358 -1.10 16.07 42.88
CA SER A 358 0.24 15.72 42.44
C SER A 358 1.15 16.06 43.61
N GLY A 359 1.68 15.00 44.21
CA GLY A 359 2.77 15.09 45.17
C GLY A 359 3.87 15.95 44.55
N ALA A 360 4.32 16.94 45.32
CA ALA A 360 5.48 17.74 45.01
C ALA A 360 6.66 16.83 44.62
N GLY A 361 7.04 16.90 43.35
CA GLY A 361 8.18 16.21 42.78
C GLY A 361 8.37 16.77 41.39
N GLY A 362 9.05 17.92 41.33
CA GLY A 362 9.32 18.59 40.07
C GLY A 362 10.11 17.71 39.13
N ASP A 363 9.81 17.82 37.85
CA ASP A 363 10.86 17.87 36.84
C ASP A 363 10.32 18.60 35.60
N ALA A 364 11.16 19.51 35.11
CA ALA A 364 11.02 20.12 33.82
C ALA A 364 11.10 19.02 32.76
N GLY A 365 9.98 18.77 32.06
CA GLY A 365 9.92 17.85 30.93
C GLY A 365 9.52 18.61 29.68
N GLY A 366 10.48 19.23 29.00
CA GLY A 366 10.29 19.68 27.63
C GLY A 366 10.09 18.47 26.72
N GLY A 367 9.01 18.48 25.93
CA GLY A 367 8.74 17.53 24.87
C GLY A 367 8.36 18.28 23.61
N GLY A 368 9.33 19.00 23.05
CA GLY A 368 9.22 19.67 21.76
C GLY A 368 9.26 18.66 20.61
N ALA A 369 8.69 19.12 19.49
CA ALA A 369 8.64 18.49 18.19
C ALA A 369 9.96 17.82 17.76
N GLY A 370 9.83 16.64 17.14
CA GLY A 370 10.91 15.95 16.45
C GLY A 370 10.66 15.90 14.95
N GLY A 371 10.99 17.00 14.27
CA GLY A 371 11.11 17.07 12.80
C GLY A 371 12.55 17.39 12.39
N ALA A 372 13.13 16.46 11.62
CA ALA A 372 14.19 16.56 10.61
C ALA A 372 15.58 17.20 10.91
N GLY A 373 16.64 16.46 10.54
CA GLY A 373 17.81 17.02 9.82
C GLY A 373 19.22 16.62 10.28
N GLY A 374 19.93 15.84 9.44
CA GLY A 374 21.33 16.15 9.09
C GLY A 374 22.48 15.23 9.55
N SER A 375 23.06 14.54 8.56
CA SER A 375 24.51 14.33 8.34
C SER A 375 25.28 13.24 9.13
N ASN A 376 25.59 12.15 8.42
CA ASN A 376 26.95 11.82 7.99
C ASN A 376 26.93 11.10 6.65
#